data_AF-A0A8X8AF05-F1
#
_entry.id   AF-A0A8X8AF05-F1
#
_cell.length_a   1.000
_cell.length_b   1.000
_cell.length_c   1.000
_cell.angle_alpha   90.00
_cell.angle_beta   90.00
_cell.angle_gamma   90.00
#
_symmetry.space_group_name_H-M   'P 1'
#
loop_
_entity.id
_entity.type
_entity.pdbx_description
1 polymer ?
#
loop_
_entity_poly.entity_id
_entity_poly.type
_entity_poly.pdbx_seq_one_letter_code
_entity_poly.pdbx_strand_id
1 'polypeptide(L)'
;MQSLAAFCETLIPPLPVPSFSEEIPVDKLEAILSFYKASGSQSPVSDEFSEISVEMREETLRKWSRQRYLTPLRAVFVVIKLEHTDDNSGNKAWEAIGYQVDTREKLKKPGERPLQRGIIETAAHQNDSTLVQYLIQRGLQVMEDPEHNTCKVKCDVVIVGSCCGGGVAASVLASSGKKVLVLEKGNYFVPEDYSSLEGPSMSELYESGGFLSAFGGETTLLAGSTVGGGSAVNWSACIKTPDSVLREWSVDHIIPLYGSPEYQYAMDAVCKRIGVTEHCTEEGFQNQVLRRGCEKLGLKVEFVPRNCTEDHYRGSCCYGCRTGEKKGTRFHMAVLARSGFGRVLGHNHNTWRLRSREENCTILFSAHPMGSCRTGATAEEGGVNQNGESCEAENLFVCDRSGLPSAIGVNPMITIQSTAYCISKKIAESLK
;
A
#
# COMPACT_ATOMS: atom_id res chain seq x y z
N MET A 1 11.54 -15.74 -34.03
CA MET A 1 12.60 -15.33 -33.08
C MET A 1 13.24 -14.00 -33.47
N GLN A 2 13.62 -13.77 -34.74
CA GLN A 2 14.17 -12.48 -35.19
C GLN A 2 13.22 -11.28 -35.02
N SER A 3 11.94 -11.42 -35.35
CA SER A 3 10.93 -10.37 -35.09
C SER A 3 10.62 -10.13 -33.60
N LEU A 4 11.04 -11.05 -32.73
CA LEU A 4 10.83 -11.02 -31.28
C LEU A 4 12.00 -10.30 -30.57
N ALA A 5 13.22 -10.44 -31.10
CA ALA A 5 14.41 -9.69 -30.65
C ALA A 5 14.27 -8.20 -30.95
N ALA A 6 13.88 -7.87 -32.19
CA ALA A 6 13.63 -6.50 -32.67
C ALA A 6 12.65 -5.69 -31.79
N PHE A 7 11.71 -6.37 -31.13
CA PHE A 7 10.68 -5.74 -30.30
C PHE A 7 11.16 -5.43 -28.88
N CYS A 8 11.99 -6.30 -28.29
CA CYS A 8 12.64 -6.05 -27.00
C CYS A 8 13.67 -4.90 -27.11
N GLU A 9 14.35 -4.81 -28.26
CA GLU A 9 15.31 -3.75 -28.61
C GLU A 9 14.68 -2.35 -28.68
N THR A 10 13.38 -2.26 -28.98
CA THR A 10 12.67 -0.96 -29.09
C THR A 10 12.45 -0.30 -27.71
N LEU A 11 12.37 -1.10 -26.65
CA LEU A 11 12.09 -0.61 -25.28
C LEU A 11 13.38 -0.45 -24.46
N ILE A 12 14.45 -1.18 -24.80
CA ILE A 12 15.75 -1.15 -24.12
C ILE A 12 16.85 -1.39 -25.18
N PRO A 13 17.60 -0.36 -25.63
CA PRO A 13 18.71 -0.60 -26.55
C PRO A 13 19.82 -1.38 -25.82
N PRO A 14 20.47 -2.36 -26.48
CA PRO A 14 21.54 -3.11 -25.85
C PRO A 14 22.75 -2.19 -25.57
N LEU A 15 23.30 -2.29 -24.36
CA LEU A 15 24.56 -1.62 -24.03
C LEU A 15 25.71 -2.34 -24.74
N PRO A 16 26.67 -1.61 -25.33
CA PRO A 16 27.85 -2.25 -25.90
C PRO A 16 28.57 -3.02 -24.79
N VAL A 17 29.01 -4.23 -25.11
CA VAL A 17 29.90 -5.00 -24.23
C VAL A 17 31.14 -4.12 -24.01
N PRO A 18 31.43 -3.65 -22.78
CA PRO A 18 32.75 -3.10 -22.52
C PRO A 18 33.73 -4.20 -22.89
N SER A 19 34.76 -3.89 -23.67
CA SER A 19 35.90 -4.78 -23.84
C SER A 19 36.43 -5.09 -22.43
N PHE A 20 36.01 -6.20 -21.85
CA PHE A 20 36.39 -6.61 -20.51
C PHE A 20 37.86 -7.02 -20.56
N SER A 21 38.76 -6.03 -20.52
CA SER A 21 40.19 -6.22 -20.42
C SER A 21 40.53 -6.64 -19.00
N GLU A 22 40.98 -7.88 -18.86
CA GLU A 22 41.91 -8.43 -17.85
C GLU A 22 41.62 -8.32 -16.33
N GLU A 23 40.58 -7.61 -15.85
CA GLU A 23 40.37 -7.43 -14.39
C GLU A 23 39.24 -8.28 -13.75
N ILE A 24 38.54 -9.14 -14.51
CA ILE A 24 37.43 -9.95 -13.96
C ILE A 24 37.90 -11.39 -13.68
N PRO A 25 37.79 -11.89 -12.43
CA PRO A 25 38.06 -13.28 -12.09
C PRO A 25 37.29 -14.26 -12.99
N VAL A 26 37.97 -15.31 -13.47
CA VAL A 26 37.43 -16.27 -14.45
C VAL A 26 36.13 -16.93 -13.99
N ASP A 27 35.98 -17.13 -12.68
CA ASP A 27 34.78 -17.67 -12.02
C ASP A 27 33.55 -16.74 -12.12
N LYS A 28 33.75 -15.43 -12.25
CA LYS A 28 32.67 -14.45 -12.44
C LYS A 28 32.34 -14.18 -13.91
N LEU A 29 33.29 -14.45 -14.80
CA LEU A 29 33.11 -14.21 -16.23
C LEU A 29 31.99 -15.09 -16.82
N GLU A 30 31.92 -16.35 -16.40
CA GLU A 30 30.88 -17.29 -16.85
C GLU A 30 29.48 -16.88 -16.36
N ALA A 31 29.38 -16.33 -15.15
CA ALA A 31 28.15 -15.83 -14.57
C ALA A 31 27.65 -14.54 -15.25
N ILE A 32 28.57 -13.61 -15.54
CA ILE A 32 28.29 -12.37 -16.28
C ILE A 32 27.85 -12.69 -17.71
N LEU A 33 28.52 -13.63 -18.38
CA LEU A 33 28.13 -14.11 -19.71
C LEU A 33 26.76 -14.80 -19.69
N SER A 34 26.43 -15.53 -18.62
CA SER A 34 25.12 -16.16 -18.46
C SER A 34 24.00 -15.13 -18.23
N PHE A 35 24.24 -14.10 -17.40
CA PHE A 35 23.32 -12.98 -17.22
C PHE A 35 23.12 -12.20 -18.52
N TYR A 36 24.19 -11.90 -19.25
CA TYR A 36 24.16 -11.24 -20.55
C TYR A 36 23.35 -12.04 -21.59
N LYS A 37 23.56 -13.36 -21.66
CA LYS A 37 22.78 -14.26 -22.53
C LYS A 37 21.30 -14.34 -22.15
N ALA A 38 20.99 -14.42 -20.86
CA ALA A 38 19.61 -14.47 -20.34
C ALA A 38 18.86 -13.12 -20.50
N SER A 39 19.59 -12.01 -20.49
CA SER A 39 19.04 -10.66 -20.68
C SER A 39 18.67 -10.33 -22.13
N GLY A 40 19.06 -11.17 -23.09
CA GLY A 40 18.81 -10.94 -24.53
C GLY A 40 19.74 -9.91 -25.19
N SER A 41 20.84 -9.51 -24.54
CA SER A 41 21.67 -8.37 -24.95
C SER A 41 22.73 -8.68 -26.04
N GLN A 42 22.68 -9.83 -26.73
CA GLN A 42 23.77 -10.34 -27.60
C GLN A 42 23.88 -9.60 -28.95
N SER A 43 25.11 -9.38 -29.44
CA SER A 43 25.44 -8.88 -30.80
C SER A 43 25.91 -10.03 -31.72
N PRO A 44 25.70 -10.02 -33.06
CA PRO A 44 25.11 -8.96 -33.90
C PRO A 44 23.78 -9.40 -34.54
N VAL A 45 22.69 -8.65 -34.37
CA VAL A 45 21.51 -8.80 -35.27
C VAL A 45 20.78 -7.46 -35.45
N SER A 46 20.51 -7.19 -36.73
CA SER A 46 19.88 -6.10 -37.51
C SER A 46 19.14 -4.90 -36.85
N ASP A 47 19.65 -3.68 -37.14
CA ASP A 47 19.08 -2.35 -36.89
C ASP A 47 17.73 -2.02 -37.59
N GLU A 48 17.09 -2.99 -38.26
CA GLU A 48 16.00 -2.75 -39.22
C GLU A 48 14.73 -2.14 -38.63
N PHE A 49 14.40 -2.35 -37.35
CA PHE A 49 13.12 -1.86 -36.78
C PHE A 49 13.10 -0.35 -36.51
N SER A 50 14.27 0.22 -36.23
CA SER A 50 14.43 1.67 -36.03
C SER A 50 14.22 2.45 -37.34
N GLU A 51 14.50 1.80 -38.48
CA GLU A 51 14.35 2.32 -39.84
C GLU A 51 12.92 2.20 -40.39
N ILE A 52 12.04 1.42 -39.73
CA ILE A 52 10.63 1.29 -40.12
C ILE A 52 9.88 2.59 -39.77
N SER A 53 9.02 3.05 -40.70
CA SER A 53 8.21 4.25 -40.48
C SER A 53 7.29 4.08 -39.25
N VAL A 54 7.01 5.20 -38.58
CA VAL A 54 6.20 5.22 -37.35
C VAL A 54 4.82 4.58 -37.57
N GLU A 55 4.20 4.82 -38.72
CA GLU A 55 2.88 4.28 -39.06
C GLU A 55 2.90 2.75 -39.15
N MET A 56 3.96 2.18 -39.74
CA MET A 56 4.09 0.73 -39.90
C MET A 56 4.45 0.05 -38.56
N ARG A 57 5.18 0.74 -37.67
CA ARG A 57 5.40 0.27 -36.29
C ARG A 57 4.10 0.22 -35.50
N GLU A 58 3.29 1.27 -35.57
CA GLU A 58 1.98 1.33 -34.91
C GLU A 58 0.99 0.28 -35.44
N GLU A 59 0.97 0.06 -36.76
CA GLU A 59 0.11 -0.95 -37.36
C GLU A 59 0.52 -2.37 -36.97
N THR A 60 1.83 -2.63 -36.87
CA THR A 60 2.38 -3.91 -36.38
C THR A 60 2.01 -4.14 -34.91
N LEU A 61 2.13 -3.13 -34.07
CA LEU A 61 1.70 -3.15 -32.66
C LEU A 61 0.20 -3.41 -32.53
N ARG A 62 -0.63 -2.76 -33.35
CA ARG A 62 -2.09 -2.98 -33.39
C ARG A 62 -2.45 -4.39 -33.83
N LYS A 63 -1.80 -4.92 -34.88
CA LYS A 63 -2.01 -6.31 -35.35
C LYS A 63 -1.60 -7.32 -34.28
N TRP A 64 -0.48 -7.09 -33.61
CA TRP A 64 -0.04 -7.91 -32.48
C TRP A 64 -1.05 -7.87 -31.33
N SER A 65 -1.45 -6.68 -30.86
CA SER A 65 -2.41 -6.53 -29.76
C SER A 65 -3.73 -7.25 -30.00
N ARG A 66 -4.16 -7.39 -31.27
CA ARG A 66 -5.43 -8.02 -31.67
C ARG A 66 -5.34 -9.54 -31.92
N GLN A 67 -4.15 -10.14 -31.94
CA GLN A 67 -3.99 -11.59 -32.16
C GLN A 67 -4.26 -12.42 -30.89
N ARG A 68 -5.37 -13.17 -30.89
CA ARG A 68 -5.78 -14.06 -29.78
C ARG A 68 -4.98 -15.36 -29.67
N TYR A 69 -4.34 -15.81 -30.76
CA TYR A 69 -3.66 -17.11 -30.81
C TYR A 69 -2.37 -17.17 -29.98
N LEU A 70 -1.73 -16.02 -29.74
CA LEU A 70 -0.47 -15.91 -28.97
C LEU A 70 -0.68 -15.51 -27.50
N THR A 71 -1.93 -15.37 -27.05
CA THR A 71 -2.26 -15.08 -25.65
C THR A 71 -1.64 -16.07 -24.65
N PRO A 72 -1.62 -17.40 -24.91
CA PRO A 72 -0.92 -18.35 -24.04
C PRO A 72 0.58 -18.08 -23.97
N LEU A 73 1.20 -17.70 -25.10
CA LEU A 73 2.63 -17.37 -25.17
C LEU A 73 2.97 -16.11 -24.36
N ARG A 74 2.07 -15.11 -24.35
CA ARG A 74 2.19 -13.90 -23.51
C ARG A 74 2.07 -14.22 -22.02
N ALA A 75 1.15 -15.10 -21.64
CA ALA A 75 1.01 -15.56 -20.27
C ALA A 75 2.25 -16.34 -19.81
N VAL A 76 2.79 -17.21 -20.67
CA VAL A 76 4.06 -17.92 -20.43
C VAL A 76 5.22 -16.94 -20.26
N PHE A 77 5.25 -15.84 -21.02
CA PHE A 77 6.28 -14.80 -20.87
C PHE A 77 6.23 -14.06 -19.53
N VAL A 78 5.02 -13.82 -18.99
CA VAL A 78 4.83 -13.23 -17.65
C VAL A 78 5.27 -14.21 -16.56
N VAL A 79 4.96 -15.50 -16.71
CA VAL A 79 5.31 -16.56 -15.76
C VAL A 79 6.82 -16.84 -15.74
N ILE A 80 7.46 -16.96 -16.91
CA ILE A 80 8.92 -17.23 -17.02
C ILE A 80 9.76 -16.08 -16.48
N LYS A 81 9.28 -14.83 -16.53
CA LYS A 81 9.98 -13.67 -15.95
C LYS A 81 9.90 -13.62 -14.42
N LEU A 82 8.93 -14.31 -13.81
CA LEU A 82 8.69 -14.32 -12.38
C LEU A 82 9.32 -15.53 -11.66
N GLU A 83 9.62 -16.61 -12.38
CA GLU A 83 10.11 -17.85 -11.79
C GLU A 83 11.51 -18.21 -12.28
N HIS A 84 12.53 -17.80 -11.53
CA HIS A 84 13.86 -18.41 -11.57
C HIS A 84 14.46 -18.48 -10.17
N THR A 85 13.70 -19.00 -9.22
CA THR A 85 14.23 -19.41 -7.92
C THR A 85 14.00 -20.90 -7.78
N ASP A 86 15.02 -21.65 -7.35
CA ASP A 86 14.83 -23.06 -6.98
C ASP A 86 14.00 -23.18 -5.68
N ASP A 87 13.68 -24.42 -5.28
CA ASP A 87 12.89 -24.71 -4.07
C ASP A 87 13.54 -24.17 -2.76
N ASN A 88 14.82 -23.79 -2.81
CA ASN A 88 15.57 -23.18 -1.70
C ASN A 88 15.73 -21.66 -1.85
N SER A 89 14.99 -21.01 -2.77
CA SER A 89 15.09 -19.58 -3.08
C SER A 89 16.44 -19.14 -3.67
N GLY A 90 17.22 -20.08 -4.22
CA GLY A 90 18.50 -19.82 -4.89
C GLY A 90 18.30 -19.34 -6.33
N ASN A 91 19.08 -18.32 -6.73
CA ASN A 91 19.06 -17.77 -8.08
C ASN A 91 20.49 -17.41 -8.52
N LYS A 92 21.00 -18.08 -9.56
CA LYS A 92 22.37 -17.87 -10.06
C LYS A 92 22.64 -16.47 -10.58
N ALA A 93 21.63 -15.77 -11.11
CA ALA A 93 21.76 -14.38 -11.52
C ALA A 93 21.88 -13.43 -10.32
N TRP A 94 21.23 -13.75 -9.20
CA TRP A 94 21.37 -13.02 -7.93
C TRP A 94 22.77 -13.19 -7.33
N GLU A 95 23.29 -14.43 -7.30
CA GLU A 95 24.66 -14.71 -6.88
C GLU A 95 25.70 -13.95 -7.71
N ALA A 96 25.50 -13.87 -9.04
CA ALA A 96 26.41 -13.19 -9.97
C ALA A 96 26.55 -11.69 -9.70
N ILE A 97 25.45 -11.01 -9.31
CA ILE A 97 25.46 -9.58 -8.99
C ILE A 97 25.77 -9.30 -7.51
N GLY A 98 26.12 -10.34 -6.73
CA GLY A 98 26.32 -10.23 -5.29
C GLY A 98 25.04 -9.93 -4.51
N TYR A 99 23.86 -10.11 -5.14
CA TYR A 99 22.57 -9.99 -4.47
C TYR A 99 22.36 -11.25 -3.65
N GLN A 100 22.60 -11.13 -2.34
CA GLN A 100 22.21 -12.16 -1.40
C GLN A 100 20.77 -11.86 -0.96
N VAL A 101 19.89 -12.87 -1.06
CA VAL A 101 18.62 -12.82 -0.35
C VAL A 101 18.95 -12.55 1.11
N ASP A 102 18.29 -11.56 1.72
CA ASP A 102 18.47 -11.25 3.13
C ASP A 102 17.95 -12.42 3.97
N THR A 103 18.81 -13.43 4.14
CA THR A 103 18.60 -14.64 4.95
C THR A 103 18.69 -14.32 6.43
N ARG A 104 18.78 -13.04 6.83
CA ARG A 104 18.74 -12.60 8.23
C ARG A 104 17.71 -13.46 8.95
N GLU A 105 18.25 -14.25 9.88
CA GLU A 105 17.57 -15.29 10.63
C GLU A 105 16.19 -14.81 11.05
N LYS A 106 15.21 -15.73 11.08
CA LYS A 106 13.95 -15.52 11.80
C LYS A 106 14.28 -14.81 13.10
N LEU A 107 13.89 -13.53 13.20
CA LEU A 107 14.07 -12.75 14.40
C LEU A 107 13.60 -13.62 15.58
N LYS A 108 14.49 -13.86 16.56
CA LYS A 108 14.17 -14.67 17.74
C LYS A 108 12.87 -14.15 18.33
N LYS A 109 11.88 -15.04 18.52
CA LYS A 109 10.59 -14.69 19.15
C LYS A 109 10.82 -13.86 20.43
N PRO A 110 10.29 -12.64 20.54
CA PRO A 110 10.31 -11.94 21.81
C PRO A 110 8.89 -11.55 22.26
N GLY A 111 8.54 -11.95 23.48
CA GLY A 111 7.50 -11.29 24.28
C GLY A 111 6.09 -11.21 23.69
N GLU A 112 5.25 -10.44 24.37
CA GLU A 112 3.85 -10.23 24.01
C GLU A 112 3.74 -9.33 22.77
N ARG A 113 2.99 -9.75 21.73
CA ARG A 113 2.81 -8.94 20.50
C ARG A 113 2.16 -7.59 20.86
N PRO A 114 2.54 -6.46 20.21
CA PRO A 114 2.08 -5.12 20.62
C PRO A 114 0.57 -4.93 20.75
N LEU A 115 -0.22 -5.59 19.89
CA LEU A 115 -1.68 -5.54 19.90
C LEU A 115 -2.33 -6.81 20.47
N GLN A 116 -1.56 -7.76 21.02
CA GLN A 116 -2.04 -9.09 21.44
C GLN A 116 -3.25 -9.03 22.39
N ARG A 117 -3.24 -8.07 23.33
CA ARG A 117 -4.33 -7.91 24.31
C ARG A 117 -5.60 -7.31 23.70
N GLY A 118 -5.45 -6.50 22.66
CA GLY A 118 -6.54 -5.77 22.02
C GLY A 118 -7.16 -6.51 20.83
N ILE A 119 -6.43 -7.44 20.21
CA ILE A 119 -6.89 -8.20 19.05
C ILE A 119 -7.70 -9.42 19.49
N ILE A 120 -8.82 -9.62 18.80
CA ILE A 120 -9.70 -10.77 18.90
C ILE A 120 -9.82 -11.36 17.50
N GLU A 121 -9.14 -12.48 17.27
CA GLU A 121 -9.23 -13.23 16.02
C GLU A 121 -10.46 -14.14 16.05
N THR A 122 -11.41 -13.90 15.14
CA THR A 122 -12.69 -14.63 15.12
C THR A 122 -12.66 -15.91 14.26
N ALA A 123 -11.68 -16.04 13.36
CA ALA A 123 -11.60 -17.12 12.38
C ALA A 123 -11.44 -18.54 12.98
N ALA A 124 -10.88 -18.64 14.19
CA ALA A 124 -10.72 -19.90 14.90
C ALA A 124 -12.01 -20.38 15.62
N HIS A 125 -13.04 -19.53 15.68
CA HIS A 125 -14.27 -19.77 16.41
C HIS A 125 -15.46 -19.72 15.43
N GLN A 126 -15.58 -20.77 14.61
CA GLN A 126 -16.56 -20.87 13.51
C GLN A 126 -17.99 -21.24 13.96
N ASN A 127 -18.20 -21.54 15.24
CA ASN A 127 -19.50 -21.91 15.78
C ASN A 127 -20.03 -20.75 16.62
N ASP A 128 -21.28 -20.34 16.40
CA ASP A 128 -21.85 -19.12 17.01
C ASP A 128 -21.74 -19.10 18.55
N SER A 129 -22.00 -20.22 19.21
CA SER A 129 -21.89 -20.33 20.67
C SER A 129 -20.44 -20.26 21.20
N THR A 130 -19.45 -20.70 20.42
CA THR A 130 -18.03 -20.60 20.85
C THR A 130 -17.49 -19.20 20.63
N LEU A 131 -17.95 -18.50 19.60
CA LEU A 131 -17.61 -17.11 19.33
C LEU A 131 -18.13 -16.18 20.44
N VAL A 132 -19.40 -16.31 20.85
CA VAL A 132 -19.99 -15.47 21.90
C VAL A 132 -19.25 -15.63 23.22
N GLN A 133 -19.01 -16.87 23.65
CA GLN A 133 -18.24 -17.16 24.86
C GLN A 133 -16.83 -16.57 24.79
N TYR A 134 -16.18 -16.69 23.63
CA TYR A 134 -14.85 -16.12 23.40
C TYR A 134 -14.84 -14.59 23.49
N LEU A 135 -15.82 -13.91 22.88
CA LEU A 135 -15.95 -12.45 22.95
C LEU A 135 -16.15 -11.97 24.40
N ILE A 136 -16.98 -12.67 25.18
CA ILE A 136 -17.20 -12.39 26.61
C ILE A 136 -15.90 -12.57 27.40
N GLN A 137 -15.16 -13.66 27.18
CA GLN A 137 -13.86 -13.91 27.81
C GLN A 137 -12.82 -12.82 27.48
N ARG A 138 -12.94 -12.18 26.31
CA ARG A 138 -12.10 -11.04 25.90
C ARG A 138 -12.59 -9.69 26.45
N GLY A 139 -13.61 -9.70 27.30
CA GLY A 139 -14.13 -8.55 28.04
C GLY A 139 -15.15 -7.71 27.25
N LEU A 140 -15.75 -8.25 26.19
CA LEU A 140 -16.84 -7.60 25.48
C LEU A 140 -18.19 -7.92 26.12
N GLN A 141 -19.10 -6.95 26.12
CA GLN A 141 -20.49 -7.15 26.51
C GLN A 141 -21.27 -7.63 25.29
N VAL A 142 -21.67 -8.91 25.29
CA VAL A 142 -22.32 -9.56 24.14
C VAL A 142 -23.68 -10.09 24.54
N MET A 143 -24.67 -9.93 23.66
CA MET A 143 -26.01 -10.52 23.77
C MET A 143 -26.28 -11.38 22.55
N GLU A 144 -26.75 -12.60 22.74
CA GLU A 144 -27.17 -13.47 21.63
C GLU A 144 -28.55 -13.03 21.10
N ASP A 145 -28.71 -13.07 19.78
CA ASP A 145 -29.98 -12.88 19.07
C ASP A 145 -30.24 -14.14 18.22
N PRO A 146 -30.77 -15.20 18.86
CA PRO A 146 -30.94 -16.51 18.21
C PRO A 146 -31.98 -16.49 17.09
N GLU A 147 -32.92 -15.53 17.09
CA GLU A 147 -33.92 -15.40 16.03
C GLU A 147 -33.29 -15.02 14.69
N HIS A 148 -32.24 -14.19 14.71
CA HIS A 148 -31.53 -13.72 13.51
C HIS A 148 -30.20 -14.44 13.26
N ASN A 149 -29.85 -15.40 14.10
CA ASN A 149 -28.51 -16.02 14.14
C ASN A 149 -27.38 -14.97 14.19
N THR A 150 -27.53 -13.95 15.05
CA THR A 150 -26.54 -12.88 15.24
C THR A 150 -26.16 -12.69 16.70
N CYS A 151 -25.08 -11.97 16.96
CA CYS A 151 -24.75 -11.48 18.30
C CYS A 151 -24.61 -9.96 18.29
N LYS A 152 -25.02 -9.31 19.39
CA LYS A 152 -24.98 -7.86 19.59
C LYS A 152 -23.86 -7.53 20.56
N VAL A 153 -22.87 -6.76 20.11
CA VAL A 153 -21.75 -6.30 20.95
C VAL A 153 -22.01 -4.85 21.36
N LYS A 154 -22.05 -4.58 22.66
CA LYS A 154 -22.24 -3.22 23.18
C LYS A 154 -20.92 -2.42 23.14
N CYS A 155 -20.94 -1.31 22.44
CA CYS A 155 -19.84 -0.35 22.34
C CYS A 155 -20.38 1.07 22.11
N ASP A 156 -19.52 2.07 22.27
CA ASP A 156 -19.89 3.47 22.02
C ASP A 156 -19.63 3.83 20.55
N VAL A 157 -18.58 3.28 19.94
CA VAL A 157 -18.22 3.52 18.53
C VAL A 157 -17.72 2.24 17.87
N VAL A 158 -18.20 1.98 16.65
CA VAL A 158 -17.66 0.96 15.73
C VAL A 158 -16.90 1.65 14.61
N ILE A 159 -15.69 1.18 14.32
CA ILE A 159 -14.84 1.66 13.21
C ILE A 159 -14.63 0.51 12.25
N VAL A 160 -14.92 0.74 10.97
CA VAL A 160 -14.71 -0.26 9.91
C VAL A 160 -13.39 0.03 9.20
N GLY A 161 -12.43 -0.88 9.32
CA GLY A 161 -11.08 -0.79 8.77
C GLY A 161 -10.08 -0.12 9.72
N SER A 162 -8.86 -0.65 9.76
CA SER A 162 -7.78 -0.17 10.64
C SER A 162 -6.67 0.62 9.92
N CYS A 163 -6.96 1.12 8.71
CA CYS A 163 -6.05 1.93 7.90
C CYS A 163 -5.78 3.31 8.52
N CYS A 164 -5.07 4.19 7.82
CA CYS A 164 -4.73 5.57 8.23
C CYS A 164 -5.85 6.29 8.99
N GLY A 165 -7.05 6.34 8.41
CA GLY A 165 -8.20 6.98 9.04
C GLY A 165 -8.67 6.27 10.29
N GLY A 166 -9.02 4.98 10.13
CA GLY A 166 -9.59 4.17 11.20
C GLY A 166 -8.71 4.02 12.43
N GLY A 167 -7.40 3.85 12.28
CA GLY A 167 -6.53 3.70 13.45
C GLY A 167 -6.22 5.01 14.17
N VAL A 168 -6.18 6.15 13.48
CA VAL A 168 -6.14 7.45 14.16
C VAL A 168 -7.44 7.70 14.91
N ALA A 169 -8.59 7.45 14.26
CA ALA A 169 -9.89 7.60 14.89
C ALA A 169 -10.02 6.74 16.15
N ALA A 170 -9.63 5.47 16.05
CA ALA A 170 -9.62 4.55 17.18
C ALA A 170 -8.75 5.06 18.33
N SER A 171 -7.55 5.57 18.03
CA SER A 171 -6.66 6.13 19.03
C SER A 171 -7.25 7.36 19.72
N VAL A 172 -7.87 8.28 18.99
CA VAL A 172 -8.44 9.52 19.55
C VAL A 172 -9.65 9.20 20.41
N LEU A 173 -10.61 8.43 19.87
CA LEU A 173 -11.84 8.08 20.56
C LEU A 173 -11.58 7.24 21.82
N ALA A 174 -10.70 6.24 21.75
CA ALA A 174 -10.37 5.45 22.92
C ALA A 174 -9.61 6.26 23.99
N SER A 175 -8.77 7.21 23.59
CA SER A 175 -8.10 8.13 24.53
C SER A 175 -9.09 9.08 25.23
N SER A 176 -10.26 9.30 24.65
CA SER A 176 -11.36 10.05 25.27
C SER A 176 -12.27 9.20 26.17
N GLY A 177 -11.91 7.93 26.41
CA GLY A 177 -12.65 7.01 27.28
C GLY A 177 -13.82 6.27 26.62
N LYS A 178 -13.99 6.41 25.30
CA LYS A 178 -15.04 5.70 24.56
C LYS A 178 -14.67 4.23 24.36
N LYS A 179 -15.67 3.35 24.46
CA LYS A 179 -15.57 1.93 24.12
C LYS A 179 -15.60 1.76 22.61
N VAL A 180 -14.43 1.50 22.02
CA VAL A 180 -14.23 1.45 20.57
C VAL A 180 -14.00 0.03 20.09
N LEU A 181 -14.78 -0.38 19.08
CA LEU A 181 -14.61 -1.64 18.37
C LEU A 181 -14.12 -1.37 16.95
N VAL A 182 -12.97 -1.91 16.57
CA VAL A 182 -12.43 -1.79 15.20
C VAL A 182 -12.61 -3.12 14.49
N LEU A 183 -13.26 -3.12 13.33
CA LEU A 183 -13.44 -4.29 12.48
C LEU A 183 -12.39 -4.27 11.38
N GLU A 184 -11.58 -5.33 11.29
CA GLU A 184 -10.56 -5.48 10.26
C GLU A 184 -10.73 -6.83 9.56
N LYS A 185 -10.72 -6.81 8.23
CA LYS A 185 -10.81 -8.04 7.42
C LYS A 185 -9.46 -8.70 7.23
N GLY A 186 -8.38 -7.93 7.32
CA GLY A 186 -7.03 -8.42 7.13
C GLY A 186 -6.43 -9.06 8.39
N ASN A 187 -5.37 -9.84 8.18
CA ASN A 187 -4.62 -10.45 9.27
C ASN A 187 -3.71 -9.44 9.99
N TYR A 188 -3.37 -9.73 11.24
CA TYR A 188 -2.40 -8.97 12.03
C TYR A 188 -1.00 -9.58 11.91
N PHE A 189 -0.05 -8.79 11.43
CA PHE A 189 1.36 -9.16 11.31
C PHE A 189 2.25 -8.31 12.21
N VAL A 190 3.26 -8.93 12.78
CA VAL A 190 4.40 -8.27 13.43
C VAL A 190 5.64 -8.39 12.54
N PRO A 191 6.73 -7.61 12.78
CA PRO A 191 7.92 -7.62 11.93
C PRO A 191 8.48 -9.02 11.64
N GLU A 192 8.35 -9.94 12.58
CA GLU A 192 8.77 -11.34 12.51
C GLU A 192 7.93 -12.18 11.54
N ASP A 193 6.67 -11.79 11.31
CA ASP A 193 5.73 -12.52 10.44
C ASP A 193 5.94 -12.17 8.96
N TYR A 194 6.54 -11.02 8.65
CA TYR A 194 6.67 -10.55 7.26
C TYR A 194 7.69 -11.37 6.46
N SER A 195 7.28 -11.79 5.27
CA SER A 195 8.16 -12.41 4.28
C SER A 195 9.13 -11.39 3.67
N SER A 196 10.32 -11.85 3.27
CA SER A 196 11.22 -11.09 2.37
C SER A 196 10.91 -11.28 0.89
N LEU A 197 10.00 -12.20 0.57
CA LEU A 197 9.65 -12.55 -0.79
C LEU A 197 8.38 -11.82 -1.22
N GLU A 198 8.42 -11.26 -2.43
CA GLU A 198 7.30 -10.52 -3.01
C GLU A 198 6.01 -11.35 -3.09
N GLY A 199 6.06 -12.57 -3.62
CA GLY A 199 4.87 -13.42 -3.82
C GLY A 199 4.04 -13.65 -2.54
N PRO A 200 4.63 -14.21 -1.46
CA PRO A 200 3.94 -14.37 -0.19
C PRO A 200 3.42 -13.05 0.38
N SER A 201 4.23 -11.98 0.40
CA SER A 201 3.80 -10.68 0.91
C SER A 201 2.63 -10.09 0.12
N MET A 202 2.63 -10.25 -1.20
CA MET A 202 1.50 -9.84 -2.05
C MET A 202 0.24 -10.64 -1.70
N SER A 203 0.36 -11.96 -1.58
CA SER A 203 -0.76 -12.85 -1.22
C SER A 203 -1.36 -12.55 0.16
N GLU A 204 -0.54 -12.19 1.13
CA GLU A 204 -0.95 -12.05 2.54
C GLU A 204 -1.36 -10.62 2.93
N LEU A 205 -0.71 -9.62 2.33
CA LEU A 205 -0.86 -8.22 2.76
C LEU A 205 -1.71 -7.38 1.81
N TYR A 206 -1.95 -7.84 0.58
CA TYR A 206 -2.70 -7.10 -0.43
C TYR A 206 -4.03 -7.75 -0.74
N GLU A 207 -5.05 -6.92 -0.95
CA GLU A 207 -6.34 -7.35 -1.43
C GLU A 207 -6.20 -8.06 -2.77
N SER A 208 -6.80 -9.25 -2.89
CA SER A 208 -6.74 -10.06 -4.12
C SER A 208 -5.30 -10.33 -4.60
N GLY A 209 -4.33 -10.40 -3.69
CA GLY A 209 -2.92 -10.61 -4.05
C GLY A 209 -2.30 -9.46 -4.84
N GLY A 210 -2.86 -8.24 -4.74
CA GLY A 210 -2.42 -7.07 -5.50
C GLY A 210 -3.01 -6.94 -6.91
N PHE A 211 -3.95 -7.81 -7.29
CA PHE A 211 -4.66 -7.77 -8.58
C PHE A 211 -6.13 -7.38 -8.40
N LEU A 212 -6.41 -6.39 -7.55
CA LEU A 212 -7.77 -5.87 -7.41
C LEU A 212 -8.07 -4.98 -8.63
N SER A 213 -9.13 -5.28 -9.38
CA SER A 213 -9.54 -4.47 -10.53
C SER A 213 -10.85 -3.74 -10.26
N ALA A 214 -10.99 -2.53 -10.81
CA ALA A 214 -12.28 -1.87 -10.97
C ALA A 214 -13.18 -2.67 -11.92
N PHE A 215 -14.48 -2.40 -11.85
CA PHE A 215 -15.48 -2.99 -12.74
C PHE A 215 -15.09 -2.69 -14.20
N GLY A 216 -15.02 -3.71 -15.05
CA GLY A 216 -14.58 -3.59 -16.44
C GLY A 216 -13.12 -3.96 -16.72
N GLY A 217 -12.26 -4.16 -15.71
CA GLY A 217 -10.86 -4.57 -15.95
C GLY A 217 -9.89 -3.44 -16.32
N GLU A 218 -10.40 -2.22 -16.40
CA GLU A 218 -9.68 -1.06 -16.93
C GLU A 218 -8.71 -0.44 -15.94
N THR A 219 -8.97 -0.57 -14.64
CA THR A 219 -8.13 0.02 -13.59
C THR A 219 -7.74 -1.03 -12.57
N THR A 220 -6.43 -1.21 -12.37
CA THR A 220 -5.92 -2.07 -11.29
C THR A 220 -5.55 -1.22 -10.08
N LEU A 221 -5.92 -1.68 -8.89
CA LEU A 221 -5.72 -1.04 -7.60
C LEU A 221 -4.83 -1.90 -6.70
N LEU A 222 -3.89 -1.25 -6.02
CA LEU A 222 -3.16 -1.85 -4.91
C LEU A 222 -3.77 -1.37 -3.60
N ALA A 223 -4.34 -2.29 -2.83
CA ALA A 223 -4.94 -2.03 -1.53
C ALA A 223 -4.39 -3.01 -0.49
N GLY A 224 -3.94 -2.51 0.65
CA GLY A 224 -3.52 -3.36 1.76
C GLY A 224 -4.73 -3.97 2.48
N SER A 225 -4.66 -5.27 2.78
CA SER A 225 -5.69 -6.06 3.47
C SER A 225 -5.08 -6.71 4.71
N THR A 226 -4.73 -5.87 5.68
CA THR A 226 -4.02 -6.25 6.91
C THR A 226 -4.32 -5.21 7.99
N VAL A 227 -4.10 -5.53 9.28
CA VAL A 227 -4.12 -4.51 10.34
C VAL A 227 -3.15 -3.37 10.01
N GLY A 228 -3.68 -2.16 9.87
CA GLY A 228 -2.95 -0.98 9.38
C GLY A 228 -3.19 -0.63 7.91
N GLY A 229 -3.80 -1.53 7.14
CA GLY A 229 -4.19 -1.37 5.74
C GLY A 229 -3.04 -0.90 4.85
N GLY A 230 -3.31 0.09 3.99
CA GLY A 230 -2.31 0.68 3.10
C GLY A 230 -1.06 1.24 3.80
N SER A 231 -1.15 1.64 5.08
CA SER A 231 0.02 2.13 5.83
C SER A 231 1.07 1.04 6.09
N ALA A 232 0.63 -0.23 6.17
CA ALA A 232 1.53 -1.36 6.32
C ALA A 232 2.35 -1.59 5.03
N VAL A 233 1.72 -1.41 3.87
CA VAL A 233 2.25 -1.79 2.55
C VAL A 233 2.64 -0.63 1.62
N ASN A 234 2.60 0.62 2.08
CA ASN A 234 3.07 1.76 1.28
C ASN A 234 4.61 1.93 1.26
N TRP A 235 5.11 2.94 0.56
CA TRP A 235 6.54 3.26 0.45
C TRP A 235 7.05 4.27 1.50
N SER A 236 6.41 4.34 2.66
CA SER A 236 6.80 5.22 3.79
C SER A 236 6.74 6.73 3.54
N ALA A 237 6.37 7.18 2.33
CA ALA A 237 6.26 8.61 2.01
C ALA A 237 5.24 9.33 2.90
N CYS A 238 5.65 10.46 3.50
CA CYS A 238 4.93 11.24 4.50
C CYS A 238 4.80 12.70 4.07
N ILE A 239 4.17 12.95 2.94
CA ILE A 239 4.04 14.30 2.38
C ILE A 239 2.86 15.01 3.08
N LYS A 240 3.10 16.20 3.63
CA LYS A 240 2.04 17.05 4.19
C LYS A 240 1.09 17.52 3.08
N THR A 241 -0.14 17.87 3.44
CA THR A 241 -1.10 18.39 2.47
C THR A 241 -0.55 19.68 1.84
N PRO A 242 -0.41 19.78 0.51
CA PRO A 242 0.18 20.95 -0.12
C PRO A 242 -0.65 22.22 0.11
N ASP A 243 0.01 23.38 0.26
CA ASP A 243 -0.67 24.67 0.49
C ASP A 243 -1.64 25.05 -0.63
N SER A 244 -1.39 24.63 -1.86
CA SER A 244 -2.33 24.83 -2.98
C SER A 244 -3.62 24.06 -2.76
N VAL A 245 -3.53 22.81 -2.28
CA VAL A 245 -4.66 21.93 -1.99
C VAL A 245 -5.42 22.40 -0.75
N LEU A 246 -4.71 22.86 0.30
CA LEU A 246 -5.35 23.45 1.48
C LEU A 246 -6.19 24.67 1.10
N ARG A 247 -5.65 25.55 0.23
CA ARG A 247 -6.38 26.70 -0.28
C ARG A 247 -7.57 26.29 -1.13
N GLU A 248 -7.38 25.36 -2.07
CA GLU A 248 -8.48 24.82 -2.90
C GLU A 248 -9.62 24.31 -2.01
N TRP A 249 -9.31 23.46 -1.02
CA TRP A 249 -10.35 22.84 -0.18
C TRP A 249 -11.01 23.81 0.78
N SER A 250 -10.26 24.76 1.33
CA SER A 250 -10.81 25.72 2.30
C SER A 250 -11.58 26.86 1.66
N VAL A 251 -11.13 27.35 0.51
CA VAL A 251 -11.70 28.52 -0.19
C VAL A 251 -12.65 28.07 -1.29
N ASP A 252 -12.19 27.25 -2.23
CA ASP A 252 -12.95 26.94 -3.44
C ASP A 252 -14.06 25.92 -3.16
N HIS A 253 -13.77 24.89 -2.34
CA HIS A 253 -14.78 23.93 -1.87
C HIS A 253 -15.50 24.37 -0.60
N ILE A 254 -15.12 25.52 -0.01
CA ILE A 254 -15.76 26.11 1.17
C ILE A 254 -15.78 25.14 2.36
N ILE A 255 -14.64 24.49 2.66
CA ILE A 255 -14.48 23.58 3.81
C ILE A 255 -13.46 24.17 4.78
N PRO A 256 -13.88 25.02 5.75
CA PRO A 256 -12.97 25.82 6.58
C PRO A 256 -11.97 25.02 7.39
N LEU A 257 -12.28 23.75 7.70
CA LEU A 257 -11.39 22.84 8.41
C LEU A 257 -9.97 22.84 7.83
N TYR A 258 -9.83 22.79 6.51
CA TYR A 258 -8.51 22.67 5.88
C TYR A 258 -7.70 23.97 5.92
N GLY A 259 -8.32 25.11 6.21
CA GLY A 259 -7.64 26.39 6.44
C GLY A 259 -7.41 26.69 7.93
N SER A 260 -7.78 25.77 8.82
CA SER A 260 -7.86 26.05 10.25
C SER A 260 -6.56 25.72 11.00
N PRO A 261 -6.25 26.45 12.10
CA PRO A 261 -5.11 26.12 12.96
C PRO A 261 -5.18 24.71 13.55
N GLU A 262 -6.39 24.19 13.77
CA GLU A 262 -6.62 22.84 14.29
C GLU A 262 -6.14 21.77 13.30
N TYR A 263 -6.36 21.96 12.00
CA TYR A 263 -5.88 21.04 10.97
C TYR A 263 -4.35 21.06 10.84
N GLN A 264 -3.76 22.25 10.92
CA GLN A 264 -2.30 22.40 10.90
C GLN A 264 -1.67 21.69 12.12
N TYR A 265 -2.25 21.89 13.30
CA TYR A 265 -1.86 21.16 14.51
C TYR A 265 -2.01 19.65 14.35
N ALA A 266 -3.10 19.18 13.71
CA ALA A 266 -3.32 17.76 13.48
C ALA A 266 -2.22 17.15 12.59
N MET A 267 -1.82 17.83 11.51
CA MET A 267 -0.71 17.41 10.66
C MET A 267 0.61 17.28 11.45
N ASP A 268 0.93 18.28 12.28
CA ASP A 268 2.15 18.26 13.08
C ASP A 268 2.12 17.16 14.16
N ALA A 269 0.97 16.96 14.81
CA ALA A 269 0.77 15.92 15.81
C ALA A 269 0.91 14.52 15.20
N VAL A 270 0.33 14.29 14.02
CA VAL A 270 0.45 13.03 13.26
C VAL A 270 1.90 12.79 12.87
N CYS A 271 2.57 13.77 12.23
CA CYS A 271 3.96 13.64 11.81
C CYS A 271 4.88 13.32 12.99
N LYS A 272 4.72 14.03 14.11
CA LYS A 272 5.46 13.76 15.35
C LYS A 272 5.20 12.36 15.88
N ARG A 273 3.95 11.92 15.89
CA ARG A 273 3.53 10.61 16.43
C ARG A 273 4.15 9.44 15.67
N ILE A 274 4.20 9.53 14.34
CA ILE A 274 4.78 8.49 13.49
C ILE A 274 6.28 8.72 13.21
N GLY A 275 6.88 9.75 13.80
CA GLY A 275 8.31 10.04 13.69
C GLY A 275 8.74 10.33 12.25
N VAL A 276 8.02 11.20 11.55
CA VAL A 276 8.40 11.65 10.21
C VAL A 276 9.75 12.38 10.26
N THR A 277 10.65 12.01 9.36
CA THR A 277 11.95 12.67 9.15
C THR A 277 12.17 12.89 7.65
N GLU A 278 12.83 13.99 7.31
CA GLU A 278 13.30 14.28 5.95
C GLU A 278 14.74 13.81 5.74
N HIS A 279 15.40 13.37 6.80
CA HIS A 279 16.79 12.95 6.76
C HIS A 279 16.90 11.46 6.35
N CYS A 280 17.93 11.18 5.57
CA CYS A 280 18.30 9.85 5.12
C CYS A 280 19.82 9.79 5.13
N THR A 281 20.39 8.86 5.88
CA THR A 281 21.85 8.71 5.92
C THR A 281 22.40 8.15 4.61
N GLU A 282 21.64 7.24 3.99
CA GLU A 282 22.02 6.56 2.75
C GLU A 282 20.99 6.79 1.63
N GLU A 283 21.41 7.43 0.55
CA GLU A 283 20.59 7.64 -0.65
C GLU A 283 20.85 6.52 -1.66
N GLY A 284 19.79 5.90 -2.21
CA GLY A 284 19.95 4.87 -3.25
C GLY A 284 20.61 5.42 -4.52
N PHE A 285 21.45 4.61 -5.18
CA PHE A 285 22.22 5.05 -6.36
C PHE A 285 21.35 5.69 -7.45
N GLN A 286 20.18 5.12 -7.74
CA GLN A 286 19.23 5.66 -8.72
C GLN A 286 18.74 7.07 -8.35
N ASN A 287 18.44 7.30 -7.07
CA ASN A 287 18.05 8.62 -6.57
C ASN A 287 19.21 9.61 -6.66
N GLN A 288 20.44 9.20 -6.32
CA GLN A 288 21.62 10.05 -6.46
C GLN A 288 21.83 10.50 -7.91
N VAL A 289 21.69 9.58 -8.88
CA VAL A 289 21.82 9.90 -10.30
C VAL A 289 20.74 10.87 -10.75
N LEU A 290 19.48 10.63 -10.38
CA LEU A 290 18.36 11.50 -10.72
C LEU A 290 18.53 12.90 -10.12
N ARG A 291 18.87 12.98 -8.82
CA ARG A 291 19.11 14.25 -8.14
C ARG A 291 20.23 15.04 -8.81
N ARG A 292 21.38 14.42 -9.09
CA ARG A 292 22.50 15.07 -9.81
C ARG A 292 22.06 15.57 -11.19
N GLY A 293 21.22 14.81 -11.90
CA GLY A 293 20.65 15.22 -13.18
C GLY A 293 19.76 16.45 -13.05
N CYS A 294 18.82 16.44 -12.10
CA CYS A 294 17.95 17.57 -11.80
C CYS A 294 18.73 18.82 -11.38
N GLU A 295 19.71 18.69 -10.49
CA GLU A 295 20.58 19.78 -10.05
C GLU A 295 21.35 20.41 -11.22
N LYS A 296 21.89 19.59 -12.14
CA LYS A 296 22.57 20.08 -13.35
C LYS A 296 21.65 20.83 -14.31
N LEU A 297 20.36 20.49 -14.32
CA LEU A 297 19.33 21.18 -15.10
C LEU A 297 18.78 22.43 -14.38
N GLY A 298 19.25 22.74 -13.17
CA GLY A 298 18.74 23.85 -12.36
C GLY A 298 17.36 23.58 -11.76
N LEU A 299 16.92 22.32 -11.70
CA LEU A 299 15.65 21.93 -11.11
C LEU A 299 15.78 21.81 -9.58
N LYS A 300 14.76 22.27 -8.86
CA LYS A 300 14.67 22.12 -7.41
C LYS A 300 14.48 20.64 -7.06
N VAL A 301 15.32 20.12 -6.17
CA VAL A 301 15.21 18.76 -5.64
C VAL A 301 14.91 18.83 -4.14
N GLU A 302 13.95 18.04 -3.68
CA GLU A 302 13.56 17.93 -2.28
C GLU A 302 13.57 16.46 -1.85
N PHE A 303 13.83 16.22 -0.56
CA PHE A 303 13.71 14.89 0.01
C PHE A 303 12.25 14.59 0.32
N VAL A 304 11.79 13.38 -0.01
CA VAL A 304 10.46 12.92 0.39
C VAL A 304 10.52 12.54 1.87
N PRO A 305 9.74 13.17 2.77
CA PRO A 305 9.73 12.80 4.18
C PRO A 305 9.27 11.35 4.38
N ARG A 306 9.81 10.65 5.37
CA ARG A 306 9.53 9.22 5.65
C ARG A 306 9.25 8.97 7.12
N ASN A 307 8.43 7.95 7.43
CA ASN A 307 8.13 7.48 8.80
C ASN A 307 8.99 6.27 9.23
N CYS A 308 10.27 6.29 8.86
CA CYS A 308 11.27 5.30 9.29
C CYS A 308 12.44 6.03 9.97
N THR A 309 13.34 5.29 10.62
CA THR A 309 14.59 5.86 11.11
C THR A 309 15.48 6.35 9.97
N GLU A 310 16.39 7.29 10.25
CA GLU A 310 17.22 7.95 9.23
C GLU A 310 18.17 6.98 8.52
N ASP A 311 18.60 5.94 9.23
CA ASP A 311 19.43 4.82 8.78
C ASP A 311 18.65 3.67 8.13
N HIS A 312 17.33 3.80 8.01
CA HIS A 312 16.49 2.80 7.37
C HIS A 312 16.71 2.78 5.86
N TYR A 313 17.59 1.89 5.40
CA TYR A 313 17.90 1.65 4.01
C TYR A 313 17.36 0.28 3.56
N ARG A 314 16.09 0.24 3.13
CA ARG A 314 15.42 -0.95 2.60
C ARG A 314 14.56 -0.65 1.38
N GLY A 315 14.72 -1.46 0.33
CA GLY A 315 13.90 -1.40 -0.88
C GLY A 315 12.57 -2.18 -0.83
N SER A 316 12.21 -2.78 0.31
CA SER A 316 11.09 -3.73 0.44
C SER A 316 9.98 -3.27 1.39
N CYS A 317 9.89 -1.98 1.71
CA CYS A 317 8.91 -1.44 2.66
C CYS A 317 7.44 -1.69 2.27
N CYS A 318 7.16 -1.91 0.98
CA CYS A 318 5.84 -2.23 0.47
C CYS A 318 5.39 -3.67 0.80
N TYR A 319 6.34 -4.57 1.09
CA TYR A 319 6.07 -5.98 1.39
C TYR A 319 6.00 -6.29 2.90
N GLY A 320 5.89 -5.24 3.73
CA GLY A 320 5.96 -5.35 5.19
C GLY A 320 7.38 -5.09 5.71
N CYS A 321 7.47 -4.23 6.74
CA CYS A 321 8.75 -3.82 7.30
C CYS A 321 9.25 -4.82 8.35
N ARG A 322 10.13 -5.76 7.97
CA ARG A 322 10.68 -6.78 8.91
C ARG A 322 11.57 -6.21 10.02
N THR A 323 12.12 -4.99 9.89
CA THR A 323 12.84 -4.35 11.01
C THR A 323 11.88 -3.70 12.01
N GLY A 324 10.63 -3.47 11.61
CA GLY A 324 9.65 -2.78 12.43
C GLY A 324 9.86 -1.26 12.53
N GLU A 325 10.85 -0.70 11.86
CA GLU A 325 11.19 0.73 11.94
C GLU A 325 10.18 1.62 11.24
N LYS A 326 9.47 1.10 10.23
CA LYS A 326 8.38 1.81 9.57
C LYS A 326 7.18 1.98 10.52
N LYS A 327 6.82 3.23 10.78
CA LYS A 327 5.77 3.61 11.74
C LYS A 327 4.45 3.96 11.06
N GLY A 328 3.67 2.93 10.70
CA GLY A 328 2.31 3.09 10.18
C GLY A 328 1.22 3.22 11.26
N THR A 329 -0.05 3.07 10.85
CA THR A 329 -1.22 3.24 11.72
C THR A 329 -1.27 2.29 12.92
N ARG A 330 -0.53 1.16 12.87
CA ARG A 330 -0.38 0.23 14.00
C ARG A 330 0.08 0.90 15.31
N PHE A 331 0.83 2.01 15.21
CA PHE A 331 1.28 2.78 16.38
C PHE A 331 0.17 3.62 17.02
N HIS A 332 -0.85 4.00 16.26
CA HIS A 332 -2.09 4.58 16.79
C HIS A 332 -2.94 3.49 17.45
N MET A 333 -3.06 2.33 16.80
CA MET A 333 -3.79 1.17 17.35
C MET A 333 -3.19 0.62 18.65
N ALA A 334 -1.89 0.81 18.89
CA ALA A 334 -1.27 0.46 20.17
C ALA A 334 -1.86 1.25 21.34
N VAL A 335 -2.32 2.49 21.12
CA VAL A 335 -3.03 3.29 22.13
C VAL A 335 -4.39 2.68 22.42
N LEU A 336 -5.13 2.30 21.36
CA LEU A 336 -6.40 1.60 21.49
C LEU A 336 -6.26 0.35 22.36
N ALA A 337 -5.30 -0.52 22.05
CA ALA A 337 -5.08 -1.77 22.79
C ALA A 337 -4.68 -1.53 24.27
N ARG A 338 -3.89 -0.47 24.55
CA ARG A 338 -3.46 -0.12 25.91
C ARG A 338 -4.52 0.59 26.73
N SER A 339 -5.47 1.27 26.09
CA SER A 339 -6.54 2.00 26.78
C SER A 339 -7.46 1.08 27.58
N GLY A 340 -7.54 -0.21 27.25
CA GLY A 340 -8.51 -1.15 27.81
C GLY A 340 -9.92 -1.00 27.23
N PHE A 341 -10.24 0.17 26.67
CA PHE A 341 -11.53 0.52 26.05
C PHE A 341 -11.64 0.11 24.58
N GLY A 342 -10.58 -0.45 24.00
CA GLY A 342 -10.49 -0.78 22.59
C GLY A 342 -10.35 -2.26 22.29
N ARG A 343 -11.04 -2.76 21.25
CA ARG A 343 -10.78 -4.09 20.66
C ARG A 343 -10.73 -4.02 19.13
N VAL A 344 -9.92 -4.90 18.54
CA VAL A 344 -9.87 -5.12 17.09
C VAL A 344 -10.39 -6.52 16.80
N LEU A 345 -11.48 -6.62 16.04
CA LEU A 345 -12.02 -7.89 15.56
C LEU A 345 -11.45 -8.17 14.17
N GLY A 346 -10.64 -9.23 14.08
CA GLY A 346 -10.16 -9.77 12.81
C GLY A 346 -11.11 -10.83 12.28
N HIS A 347 -11.54 -10.71 11.02
CA HIS A 347 -12.38 -11.72 10.36
C HIS A 347 -11.74 -12.22 9.06
N ASN A 348 -11.68 -13.53 8.88
CA ASN A 348 -10.95 -14.16 7.79
C ASN A 348 -11.92 -14.77 6.78
N HIS A 349 -12.24 -14.06 5.70
CA HIS A 349 -12.88 -14.65 4.53
C HIS A 349 -12.36 -14.05 3.23
N ASN A 350 -11.64 -14.88 2.48
CA ASN A 350 -11.28 -14.68 1.08
C ASN A 350 -12.36 -15.28 0.18
N THR A 351 -13.42 -14.54 -0.13
CA THR A 351 -14.33 -14.95 -1.21
C THR A 351 -15.04 -13.72 -1.75
N TRP A 352 -14.65 -13.25 -2.94
CA TRP A 352 -15.51 -12.90 -4.07
C TRP A 352 -14.63 -12.70 -5.32
N ARG A 353 -14.73 -13.61 -6.31
CA ARG A 353 -14.15 -13.45 -7.65
C ARG A 353 -15.30 -13.23 -8.62
N LEU A 354 -15.42 -12.02 -9.17
CA LEU A 354 -16.31 -11.72 -10.30
C LEU A 354 -15.46 -11.60 -11.56
N ARG A 355 -15.78 -12.41 -12.58
CA ARG A 355 -15.20 -12.30 -13.93
C ARG A 355 -16.23 -11.64 -14.84
N SER A 356 -15.86 -10.52 -15.44
CA SER A 356 -16.52 -9.97 -16.63
C SER A 356 -15.62 -10.15 -17.84
N ARG A 357 -16.21 -10.48 -18.99
CA ARG A 357 -15.55 -10.58 -20.31
C ARG A 357 -16.03 -9.39 -21.14
N GLU A 358 -15.21 -8.35 -21.22
CA GLU A 358 -15.33 -7.36 -22.30
C GLU A 358 -13.98 -7.17 -22.99
N GLU A 359 -14.07 -7.06 -24.32
CA GLU A 359 -12.96 -7.13 -25.24
C GLU A 359 -12.65 -5.71 -25.72
N ASN A 360 -11.90 -4.93 -24.92
CA ASN A 360 -11.02 -3.81 -25.29
C ASN A 360 -10.79 -2.88 -24.08
N CYS A 361 -9.79 -3.14 -23.25
CA CYS A 361 -9.42 -2.23 -22.16
C CYS A 361 -7.91 -1.92 -22.19
N THR A 362 -7.55 -0.65 -22.26
CA THR A 362 -6.23 -0.18 -21.85
C THR A 362 -6.18 -0.28 -20.33
N ILE A 363 -5.22 -1.03 -19.80
CA ILE A 363 -5.04 -1.17 -18.34
C ILE A 363 -4.41 0.14 -17.82
N LEU A 364 -5.20 0.90 -17.08
CA LEU A 364 -4.77 2.06 -16.32
C LEU A 364 -4.29 1.62 -14.94
N PHE A 365 -3.10 2.04 -14.55
CA PHE A 365 -2.62 1.89 -13.18
C PHE A 365 -2.84 3.19 -12.43
N SER A 366 -3.57 3.15 -11.32
CA SER A 366 -3.78 4.33 -10.48
C SER A 366 -3.42 4.01 -9.02
N ALA A 367 -2.64 4.91 -8.41
CA ALA A 367 -2.34 4.88 -6.99
C ALA A 367 -3.21 5.91 -6.27
N HIS A 368 -3.70 5.55 -5.09
CA HIS A 368 -4.46 6.44 -4.22
C HIS A 368 -5.74 7.05 -4.83
N PRO A 369 -6.71 6.26 -5.35
CA PRO A 369 -8.02 6.82 -5.70
C PRO A 369 -8.69 7.45 -4.46
N MET A 370 -9.26 8.64 -4.63
CA MET A 370 -9.79 9.50 -3.56
C MET A 370 -11.17 10.06 -3.94
N GLY A 371 -11.92 10.56 -2.95
CA GLY A 371 -13.12 11.38 -3.21
C GLY A 371 -14.37 10.62 -3.67
N SER A 372 -14.45 9.30 -3.44
CA SER A 372 -15.62 8.49 -3.76
C SER A 372 -16.83 8.76 -2.84
N CYS A 373 -16.61 9.36 -1.68
CA CYS A 373 -17.64 9.81 -0.73
C CYS A 373 -17.24 11.19 -0.19
N ARG A 374 -17.01 12.13 -1.11
CA ARG A 374 -16.35 13.41 -0.83
C ARG A 374 -17.07 14.24 0.23
N THR A 375 -16.29 15.00 0.97
CA THR A 375 -16.80 16.08 1.82
C THR A 375 -17.30 17.22 0.94
N GLY A 376 -18.52 17.70 1.19
CA GLY A 376 -19.12 18.87 0.53
C GLY A 376 -19.47 19.96 1.53
N ALA A 377 -19.63 21.20 1.05
CA ALA A 377 -20.20 22.28 1.86
C ALA A 377 -21.71 22.10 2.05
N THR A 378 -22.37 21.50 1.05
CA THR A 378 -23.78 21.10 1.08
C THR A 378 -23.94 19.60 0.82
N ALA A 379 -25.13 19.06 1.11
CA ALA A 379 -25.47 17.66 0.83
C ALA A 379 -25.54 17.33 -0.68
N GLU A 380 -25.67 18.34 -1.55
CA GLU A 380 -25.66 18.17 -3.01
C GLU A 380 -24.23 18.07 -3.57
N GLU A 381 -23.25 18.65 -2.86
CA GLU A 381 -21.85 18.71 -3.30
C GLU A 381 -20.99 17.56 -2.76
N GLY A 382 -21.47 16.82 -1.76
CA GLY A 382 -20.73 15.71 -1.15
C GLY A 382 -21.60 14.71 -0.38
N GLY A 383 -21.08 13.48 -0.27
CA GLY A 383 -21.73 12.41 0.48
C GLY A 383 -21.58 12.54 1.99
N VAL A 384 -20.62 13.36 2.44
CA VAL A 384 -20.46 13.73 3.85
C VAL A 384 -20.36 15.24 4.02
N ASN A 385 -20.80 15.72 5.18
CA ASN A 385 -20.68 17.12 5.57
C ASN A 385 -19.26 17.46 6.07
N GLN A 386 -19.02 18.74 6.39
CA GLN A 386 -17.71 19.24 6.86
C GLN A 386 -17.21 18.64 8.19
N ASN A 387 -18.07 17.93 8.91
CA ASN A 387 -17.71 17.18 10.12
C ASN A 387 -17.38 15.71 9.81
N GLY A 388 -17.43 15.31 8.53
CA GLY A 388 -17.24 13.95 8.06
C GLY A 388 -18.45 13.05 8.29
N GLU A 389 -19.60 13.58 8.69
CA GLU A 389 -20.82 12.80 8.89
C GLU A 389 -21.59 12.64 7.57
N SER A 390 -22.14 11.45 7.35
CA SER A 390 -22.95 11.12 6.18
C SER A 390 -24.17 12.02 6.06
N CYS A 391 -24.43 12.47 4.84
CA CYS A 391 -25.66 13.19 4.51
C CYS A 391 -26.90 12.27 4.54
N GLU A 392 -26.70 10.95 4.42
CA GLU A 392 -27.79 9.97 4.31
C GLU A 392 -28.13 9.26 5.62
N ALA A 393 -27.21 9.28 6.60
CA ALA A 393 -27.40 8.56 7.86
C ALA A 393 -26.76 9.28 9.04
N GLU A 394 -27.55 9.50 10.09
CA GLU A 394 -27.07 10.08 11.33
C GLU A 394 -26.07 9.14 12.03
N ASN A 395 -25.06 9.72 12.68
CA ASN A 395 -24.01 9.00 13.41
C ASN A 395 -23.13 8.08 12.54
N LEU A 396 -23.16 8.24 11.22
CA LEU A 396 -22.27 7.54 10.29
C LEU A 396 -21.19 8.52 9.81
N PHE A 397 -19.91 8.20 10.06
CA PHE A 397 -18.80 9.10 9.73
C PHE A 397 -17.80 8.47 8.76
N VAL A 398 -17.21 9.30 7.89
CA VAL A 398 -16.14 8.92 6.95
C VAL A 398 -14.85 9.64 7.34
N CYS A 399 -13.85 8.86 7.74
CA CYS A 399 -12.51 9.34 8.11
C CYS A 399 -11.42 8.83 7.15
N ASP A 400 -11.79 8.35 5.96
CA ASP A 400 -10.89 7.75 4.97
C ASP A 400 -10.61 8.73 3.80
N ARG A 401 -9.67 8.35 2.92
CA ARG A 401 -9.38 9.08 1.67
C ARG A 401 -10.59 9.25 0.76
N SER A 402 -11.60 8.38 0.88
CA SER A 402 -12.89 8.54 0.20
C SER A 402 -13.58 9.85 0.54
N GLY A 403 -13.38 10.37 1.76
CA GLY A 403 -13.93 11.63 2.27
C GLY A 403 -13.22 12.90 1.82
N LEU A 404 -12.06 12.79 1.15
CA LEU A 404 -11.31 13.98 0.72
C LEU A 404 -12.06 14.73 -0.40
N PRO A 405 -12.06 16.08 -0.41
CA PRO A 405 -12.83 16.86 -1.40
C PRO A 405 -12.39 16.63 -2.84
N SER A 406 -11.07 16.54 -3.08
CA SER A 406 -10.49 16.27 -4.39
C SER A 406 -9.20 15.44 -4.28
N ALA A 407 -8.56 15.11 -5.40
CA ALA A 407 -7.30 14.38 -5.40
C ALA A 407 -6.12 15.31 -5.06
N ILE A 408 -5.30 14.92 -4.08
CA ILE A 408 -4.22 15.78 -3.59
C ILE A 408 -2.95 15.82 -4.45
N GLY A 409 -2.82 14.92 -5.44
CA GLY A 409 -1.63 14.79 -6.30
C GLY A 409 -0.37 14.21 -5.65
N VAL A 410 -0.35 14.01 -4.34
CA VAL A 410 0.77 13.43 -3.56
C VAL A 410 0.30 12.24 -2.70
N ASN A 411 1.20 11.63 -1.92
CA ASN A 411 0.83 10.55 -1.00
C ASN A 411 -0.13 11.07 0.10
N PRO A 412 -1.36 10.53 0.26
CA PRO A 412 -2.38 11.10 1.15
C PRO A 412 -2.29 10.64 2.60
N MET A 413 -1.27 9.87 2.99
CA MET A 413 -1.22 9.28 4.32
C MET A 413 -1.31 10.31 5.45
N ILE A 414 -0.58 11.43 5.36
CA ILE A 414 -0.63 12.49 6.38
C ILE A 414 -1.98 13.23 6.33
N THR A 415 -2.47 13.55 5.13
CA THR A 415 -3.77 14.19 4.93
C THR A 415 -4.90 13.37 5.56
N ILE A 416 -4.98 12.06 5.30
CA ILE A 416 -6.03 11.17 5.82
C ILE A 416 -5.97 11.11 7.35
N GLN A 417 -4.77 10.90 7.91
CA GLN A 417 -4.58 10.81 9.36
C GLN A 417 -4.97 12.12 10.06
N SER A 418 -4.62 13.27 9.47
CA SER A 418 -4.91 14.59 10.05
C SER A 418 -6.40 14.93 9.98
N THR A 419 -7.06 14.60 8.87
CA THR A 419 -8.52 14.72 8.72
C THR A 419 -9.24 13.83 9.75
N ALA A 420 -8.83 12.56 9.86
CA ALA A 420 -9.39 11.63 10.84
C ALA A 420 -9.18 12.09 12.29
N TYR A 421 -8.03 12.67 12.60
CA TYR A 421 -7.75 13.25 13.92
C TYR A 421 -8.75 14.35 14.27
N CYS A 422 -9.01 15.28 13.33
CA CYS A 422 -9.94 16.39 13.53
C CYS A 422 -11.39 15.91 13.69
N ILE A 423 -11.85 15.03 12.78
CA ILE A 423 -13.21 14.46 12.84
C ILE A 423 -13.42 13.70 14.15
N SER A 424 -12.46 12.87 14.54
CA SER A 424 -12.58 12.03 15.74
C SER A 424 -12.59 12.83 17.03
N LYS A 425 -11.93 13.99 17.06
CA LYS A 425 -12.06 14.93 18.19
C LYS A 425 -13.49 15.47 18.32
N LYS A 426 -14.09 15.89 17.20
CA LYS A 426 -15.48 16.37 17.19
C LYS A 426 -16.46 15.28 17.62
N ILE A 427 -16.27 14.04 17.13
CA ILE A 427 -17.08 12.88 17.56
C ILE A 427 -16.92 12.62 19.07
N ALA A 428 -15.70 12.67 19.59
CA ALA A 428 -15.46 12.48 21.02
C ALA A 428 -16.18 13.53 21.88
N GLU A 429 -16.29 14.77 21.37
CA GLU A 429 -16.99 15.88 22.03
C GLU A 429 -18.51 15.77 21.95
N SER A 430 -19.06 15.26 20.85
CA SER A 430 -20.52 15.09 20.69
C SER A 430 -21.08 13.93 21.51
N LEU A 431 -20.27 12.89 21.76
CA LEU A 431 -20.66 11.72 22.54
C LEU A 431 -20.58 11.92 24.07
N LYS A 432 -20.36 13.15 24.56
CA LYS A 432 -20.13 13.45 25.98
C LYS A 432 -21.35 13.20 26.87
#